data_AF-A0A1F8Q8X6-F1
#
_entry.id   AF-A0A1F8Q8X6-F1
#
_cell.length_a   1.000
_cell.length_b   1.000
_cell.length_c   1.000
_cell.angle_alpha   90.00
_cell.angle_beta   90.00
_cell.angle_gamma   90.00
#
_symmetry.space_group_name_H-M   'P 1'
#
loop_
_entity.id
_entity.type
_entity.pdbx_description
1 polymer ?
#
loop_
_entity_poly.entity_id
_entity_poly.type
_entity_poly.pdbx_seq_one_letter_code
_entity_poly.pdbx_strand_id
1 'polypeptide(L)'
;MFDFNQPRFMQISESHCGPAVIQMLLNRLDIDATQEEIAEAGGATSLIEMNGMRVDQLALAVHRLAPRLSFYYKEHTTINELVRVVNDYHTPAGVEWQGVFEDGEDGEDEDYREEVSVGHEDDFMRAVDGESEDSDYGHYSLVIRADRRSHHLVIMDPYKDYFSQARVFSFDEFDQRWYDYNEVPDPVSGEAVVLKDDHLMFVVVPRSVSYPRRMGMQAYAW
;
A
#
# COMPACT_ATOMS: atom_id res chain seq x y z
N MET A 1 18.95 18.57 2.38
CA MET A 1 19.49 17.35 1.74
C MET A 1 18.48 16.25 2.05
N PHE A 2 17.93 15.59 1.04
CA PHE A 2 16.99 14.49 1.30
C PHE A 2 17.75 13.35 1.96
N ASP A 3 17.24 12.87 3.09
CA ASP A 3 17.79 11.69 3.73
C ASP A 3 17.22 10.45 3.03
N PHE A 4 18.03 9.86 2.16
CA PHE A 4 17.72 8.60 1.49
C PHE A 4 17.95 7.39 2.42
N ASN A 5 18.48 7.60 3.62
CA ASN A 5 18.71 6.54 4.60
C ASN A 5 17.48 6.29 5.49
N GLN A 6 16.28 6.62 5.01
CA GLN A 6 15.08 6.21 5.71
C GLN A 6 15.05 4.67 5.80
N PRO A 7 14.86 4.10 7.00
CA PRO A 7 14.80 2.65 7.16
C PRO A 7 13.68 2.05 6.33
N ARG A 8 13.98 0.87 5.76
CA ARG A 8 13.08 0.08 4.94
C ARG A 8 12.62 -1.10 5.77
N PHE A 9 11.33 -1.40 5.69
CA PHE A 9 10.73 -2.56 6.35
C PHE A 9 9.98 -3.36 5.29
N MET A 10 10.32 -4.65 5.19
CA MET A 10 9.58 -5.60 4.37
C MET A 10 8.25 -5.90 5.05
N GLN A 11 7.15 -5.98 4.29
CA GLN A 11 5.88 -6.42 4.84
C GLN A 11 5.97 -7.87 5.36
N ILE A 12 5.34 -8.16 6.49
CA ILE A 12 5.41 -9.50 7.12
C ILE A 12 4.46 -10.53 6.50
N SER A 13 3.41 -10.08 5.80
CA SER A 13 2.52 -10.90 4.95
C SER A 13 1.97 -10.04 3.81
N GLU A 14 1.27 -10.67 2.85
CA GLU A 14 0.68 -10.01 1.68
C GLU A 14 -0.27 -8.86 2.06
N SER A 15 -0.90 -8.93 3.23
CA SER A 15 -1.86 -7.92 3.71
C SER A 15 -1.26 -6.84 4.63
N HIS A 16 0.06 -6.84 4.83
CA HIS A 16 0.75 -5.92 5.76
C HIS A 16 1.47 -4.75 5.08
N CYS A 17 1.21 -4.49 3.80
CA CYS A 17 1.81 -3.35 3.08
C CYS A 17 1.50 -2.00 3.75
N GLY A 18 0.24 -1.78 4.19
CA GLY A 18 -0.18 -0.59 4.94
C GLY A 18 0.59 -0.41 6.26
N PRO A 19 0.58 -1.39 7.18
CA PRO A 19 1.43 -1.39 8.38
C PRO A 19 2.90 -1.10 8.11
N ALA A 20 3.49 -1.72 7.08
CA ALA A 20 4.90 -1.51 6.74
C ALA A 20 5.16 -0.05 6.32
N VAL A 21 4.27 0.57 5.54
CA VAL A 21 4.36 1.99 5.18
C VAL A 21 4.26 2.89 6.41
N ILE A 22 3.34 2.61 7.35
CA ILE A 22 3.23 3.36 8.60
C ILE A 22 4.47 3.17 9.46
N GLN A 23 5.03 1.96 9.55
CA GLN A 23 6.27 1.70 10.27
C GLN A 23 7.42 2.55 9.71
N MET A 24 7.58 2.60 8.39
CA MET A 24 8.58 3.47 7.74
C MET A 24 8.37 4.95 8.06
N LEU A 25 7.12 5.43 8.07
CA LEU A 25 6.78 6.83 8.36
C LEU A 25 7.00 7.20 9.84
N LEU A 26 6.63 6.32 10.77
CA LEU A 26 6.81 6.52 12.20
C LEU A 26 8.28 6.49 12.59
N ASN A 27 9.05 5.54 12.05
CA ASN A 27 10.47 5.41 12.36
C ASN A 27 11.28 6.63 11.91
N ARG A 28 10.92 7.24 10.76
CA ARG A 28 11.48 8.54 10.32
C ARG A 28 11.31 9.67 11.34
N LEU A 29 10.29 9.57 12.20
CA LEU A 29 9.93 10.55 13.23
C LEU A 29 10.36 10.08 14.62
N ASP A 30 11.34 9.17 14.69
CA ASP A 30 11.89 8.58 15.91
C ASP A 30 10.79 7.95 16.79
N ILE A 31 9.86 7.23 16.15
CA ILE A 31 8.83 6.41 16.81
C ILE A 31 8.98 4.98 16.33
N ASP A 32 9.39 4.11 17.23
CA ASP A 32 9.47 2.67 16.97
C ASP A 32 8.09 2.04 17.19
N ALA A 33 7.62 1.31 16.18
CA ALA A 33 6.43 0.48 16.22
C ALA A 33 6.64 -0.71 15.29
N THR A 34 6.10 -1.88 15.62
CA THR A 34 6.06 -3.04 14.70
C THR A 34 4.82 -3.01 13.82
N GLN A 35 4.80 -3.82 12.76
CA GLN A 35 3.64 -3.92 11.87
C GLN A 35 2.42 -4.51 12.59
N GLU A 36 2.65 -5.44 13.51
CA GLU A 36 1.62 -6.03 14.35
C GLU A 36 1.04 -5.01 15.34
N GLU A 37 1.88 -4.19 15.98
CA GLU A 37 1.42 -3.09 16.86
C GLU A 37 0.59 -2.08 16.07
N ILE A 38 0.97 -1.77 14.83
CA ILE A 38 0.22 -0.89 13.94
C ILE A 38 -1.13 -1.51 13.56
N ALA A 39 -1.15 -2.78 13.18
CA ALA A 39 -2.38 -3.51 12.86
C ALA A 39 -3.34 -3.59 14.05
N GLU A 40 -2.81 -3.87 15.25
CA GLU A 40 -3.58 -3.88 16.49
C GLU A 40 -4.12 -2.48 16.83
N ALA A 41 -3.28 -1.46 16.76
CA ALA A 41 -3.70 -0.09 17.03
C ALA A 41 -4.77 0.38 16.03
N GLY A 42 -4.72 -0.05 14.77
CA GLY A 42 -5.75 0.22 13.77
C GLY A 42 -7.01 -0.64 13.91
N GLY A 43 -7.03 -1.61 14.82
CA GLY A 43 -8.17 -2.52 15.03
C GLY A 43 -8.35 -3.53 13.90
N ALA A 44 -7.26 -3.91 13.22
CA ALA A 44 -7.28 -4.80 12.06
C ALA A 44 -6.81 -6.24 12.36
N THR A 45 -6.32 -6.56 13.56
CA THR A 45 -5.66 -7.84 13.88
C THR A 45 -6.41 -9.09 13.42
N SER A 46 -7.74 -9.14 13.57
CA SER A 46 -8.53 -10.32 13.19
C SER A 46 -8.95 -10.37 11.71
N LEU A 47 -8.78 -9.28 10.97
CA LEU A 47 -9.28 -9.12 9.60
C LEU A 47 -8.17 -8.80 8.60
N ILE A 48 -6.95 -8.51 9.07
CA ILE A 48 -5.86 -8.03 8.23
C ILE A 48 -5.52 -9.02 7.12
N GLU A 49 -5.46 -10.32 7.41
CA GLU A 49 -5.16 -11.34 6.39
C GLU A 49 -6.21 -11.44 5.28
N MET A 50 -7.43 -10.96 5.51
CA MET A 50 -8.48 -10.95 4.49
C MET A 50 -8.52 -9.63 3.72
N ASN A 51 -8.37 -8.49 4.42
CA ASN A 51 -8.72 -7.18 3.87
C ASN A 51 -7.59 -6.15 3.94
N GLY A 52 -6.42 -6.52 4.47
CA GLY A 52 -5.36 -5.56 4.78
C GLY A 52 -5.80 -4.50 5.80
N MET A 53 -5.32 -3.27 5.60
CA MET A 53 -5.71 -2.11 6.39
C MET A 53 -6.10 -0.95 5.49
N ARG A 54 -7.27 -0.37 5.75
CA ARG A 54 -7.72 0.85 5.09
C ARG A 54 -7.07 2.10 5.67
N VAL A 55 -7.11 3.19 4.92
CA VAL A 55 -6.55 4.49 5.32
C VAL A 55 -7.10 5.03 6.65
N ASP A 56 -8.37 4.80 6.99
CA ASP A 56 -8.95 5.20 8.27
C ASP A 56 -8.38 4.40 9.45
N GLN A 57 -8.10 3.11 9.23
CA GLN A 57 -7.45 2.25 10.21
C GLN A 57 -5.97 2.60 10.37
N LEU A 58 -5.27 2.94 9.28
CA LEU A 58 -3.89 3.44 9.33
C LEU A 58 -3.83 4.77 10.12
N ALA A 59 -4.77 5.68 9.89
CA ALA A 59 -4.88 6.93 10.63
C ALA A 59 -5.16 6.69 12.12
N LEU A 60 -6.04 5.75 12.44
CA LEU A 60 -6.34 5.36 13.82
C LEU A 60 -5.11 4.79 14.54
N ALA A 61 -4.33 3.95 13.84
CA ALA A 61 -3.09 3.40 14.37
C ALA A 61 -2.10 4.51 14.74
N VAL A 62 -1.89 5.47 13.82
CA VAL A 62 -1.01 6.63 14.07
C VAL A 62 -1.52 7.49 15.23
N HIS A 63 -2.82 7.70 15.35
CA HIS A 63 -3.39 8.45 16.47
C HIS A 63 -3.11 7.80 17.83
N ARG A 64 -3.26 6.47 17.91
CA ARG A 64 -3.08 5.71 19.16
C ARG A 64 -1.61 5.55 19.53
N LEU A 65 -0.76 5.20 18.57
CA LEU A 65 0.67 4.95 18.81
C LEU A 65 1.48 6.25 18.94
N ALA A 66 1.08 7.30 18.23
CA ALA A 66 1.84 8.53 18.10
C ALA A 66 0.97 9.78 18.22
N PRO A 67 0.31 10.02 19.37
CA PRO A 67 -0.68 11.10 19.52
C PRO A 67 -0.12 12.51 19.31
N ARG A 68 1.21 12.69 19.33
CA ARG A 68 1.92 13.94 19.02
C ARG A 68 2.03 14.25 17.51
N LEU A 69 1.66 13.30 16.66
CA LEU A 69 1.67 13.42 15.21
C LEU A 69 0.27 13.70 14.66
N SER A 70 0.23 14.11 13.40
CA SER A 70 -0.96 14.31 12.60
C SER A 70 -0.90 13.41 11.38
N PHE A 71 -1.99 12.69 11.12
CA PHE A 71 -2.21 11.98 9.88
C PHE A 71 -3.04 12.85 8.95
N TYR A 72 -2.48 13.18 7.78
CA TYR A 72 -3.22 13.88 6.72
C TYR A 72 -3.41 12.94 5.54
N TYR A 73 -4.56 13.03 4.90
CA TYR A 73 -4.87 12.29 3.68
C TYR A 73 -5.58 13.16 2.66
N LYS A 74 -5.63 12.68 1.43
CA LYS A 74 -6.37 13.28 0.34
C LYS A 74 -6.68 12.23 -0.73
N GLU A 75 -7.94 12.18 -1.14
CA GLU A 75 -8.42 11.49 -2.34
C GLU A 75 -8.39 12.43 -3.55
N HIS A 76 -8.39 11.86 -4.76
CA HIS A 76 -8.28 12.58 -6.02
C HIS A 76 -7.06 13.52 -6.04
N THR A 77 -5.94 13.05 -5.51
CA THR A 77 -4.69 13.81 -5.49
C THR A 77 -4.11 13.88 -6.91
N THR A 78 -3.71 15.07 -7.35
CA THR A 78 -3.00 15.18 -8.62
C THR A 78 -1.52 14.86 -8.46
N ILE A 79 -0.86 14.34 -9.51
CA ILE A 79 0.61 14.17 -9.54
C ILE A 79 1.35 15.45 -9.13
N ASN A 80 0.87 16.62 -9.55
CA ASN A 80 1.48 17.89 -9.17
C ASN A 80 1.40 18.17 -7.67
N GLU A 81 0.35 17.73 -6.98
CA GLU A 81 0.23 17.87 -5.53
C GLU A 81 1.11 16.88 -4.78
N LEU A 82 1.16 15.62 -5.23
CA LEU A 82 2.10 14.62 -4.73
C LEU A 82 3.55 15.12 -4.82
N VAL A 83 3.94 15.63 -6.00
CA VAL A 83 5.24 16.26 -6.23
C VAL A 83 5.51 17.39 -5.25
N ARG A 84 4.51 18.24 -4.96
CA ARG A 84 4.68 19.35 -4.00
C ARG A 84 4.85 18.82 -2.58
N VAL A 85 4.04 17.87 -2.13
CA VAL A 85 4.18 17.24 -0.81
C VAL A 85 5.59 16.66 -0.62
N VAL A 86 6.05 15.88 -1.59
CA VAL A 86 7.34 15.20 -1.51
C VAL A 86 8.52 16.17 -1.64
N ASN A 87 8.48 17.10 -2.61
CA ASN A 87 9.65 17.94 -2.89
C ASN A 87 9.66 19.28 -2.15
N ASP A 88 8.52 19.96 -2.08
CA ASP A 88 8.46 21.32 -1.54
C ASP A 88 8.30 21.29 -0.01
N TYR A 89 7.61 20.29 0.53
CA TYR A 89 7.44 20.09 1.97
C TYR A 89 8.39 19.05 2.56
N HIS A 90 9.16 18.35 1.72
CA HIS A 90 10.11 17.31 2.16
C HIS A 90 9.46 16.18 2.98
N THR A 91 8.20 15.86 2.67
CA THR A 91 7.42 14.84 3.38
C THR A 91 7.21 13.63 2.47
N PRO A 92 7.76 12.45 2.81
CA PRO A 92 7.40 11.21 2.13
C PRO A 92 5.90 10.96 2.21
N ALA A 93 5.31 10.46 1.13
CA ALA A 93 3.87 10.26 1.03
C ALA A 93 3.53 8.79 0.84
N GLY A 94 2.66 8.26 1.68
CA GLY A 94 2.02 6.97 1.45
C GLY A 94 1.01 7.10 0.33
N VAL A 95 0.95 6.09 -0.52
CA VAL A 95 0.01 5.98 -1.64
C VAL A 95 -0.56 4.57 -1.69
N GLU A 96 -1.79 4.44 -2.17
CA GLU A 96 -2.45 3.17 -2.45
C GLU A 96 -2.65 3.07 -3.96
N TRP A 97 -2.18 1.98 -4.58
CA TRP A 97 -2.10 1.85 -6.03
C TRP A 97 -2.10 0.37 -6.46
N GLN A 98 -2.38 0.11 -7.73
CA GLN A 98 -2.29 -1.21 -8.35
C GLN A 98 -0.83 -1.59 -8.60
N GLY A 99 -0.29 -2.45 -7.73
CA GLY A 99 1.10 -2.89 -7.80
C GLY A 99 1.44 -3.54 -9.15
N VAL A 100 2.69 -3.40 -9.60
CA VAL A 100 3.25 -4.32 -10.59
C VAL A 100 4.00 -5.37 -9.80
N PHE A 101 3.48 -6.58 -9.78
CA PHE A 101 4.19 -7.75 -9.28
C PHE A 101 4.47 -8.60 -10.51
N GLU A 102 5.75 -8.84 -10.79
CA GLU A 102 6.09 -9.88 -11.75
C GLU A 102 5.68 -11.17 -11.04
N ASP A 103 4.57 -11.78 -11.47
CA ASP A 103 4.36 -13.20 -11.23
C ASP A 103 5.64 -13.81 -11.77
N GLY A 104 6.50 -14.28 -10.86
CA GLY A 104 7.74 -14.91 -11.24
C GLY A 104 7.37 -15.87 -12.35
N GLU A 105 7.97 -15.70 -13.53
CA GLU A 105 7.97 -16.79 -14.50
C GLU A 105 8.53 -17.96 -13.70
N ASP A 106 7.63 -18.79 -13.18
CA ASP A 106 7.92 -20.03 -12.50
C ASP A 106 8.61 -20.83 -13.58
N GLY A 107 9.93 -20.63 -13.59
CA GLY A 107 10.81 -21.14 -14.60
C GLY A 107 10.61 -22.62 -14.61
N GLU A 108 10.00 -23.10 -15.68
CA GLU A 108 10.35 -24.33 -16.40
C GLU A 108 10.91 -25.46 -15.51
N ASP A 109 10.29 -25.78 -14.38
CA ASP A 109 10.66 -26.94 -13.58
C ASP A 109 9.76 -28.11 -13.98
N GLU A 110 10.26 -28.79 -15.02
CA GLU A 110 10.34 -30.25 -15.09
C GLU A 110 9.01 -31.00 -15.27
N ASP A 111 8.60 -31.13 -16.53
CA ASP A 111 8.44 -32.44 -17.21
C ASP A 111 7.90 -33.57 -16.31
N TYR A 112 6.74 -33.38 -15.67
CA TYR A 112 5.97 -34.46 -15.06
C TYR A 112 5.51 -35.39 -16.19
N ARG A 113 6.34 -36.38 -16.50
CA ARG A 113 5.93 -37.57 -17.23
C ARG A 113 4.79 -38.22 -16.48
N GLU A 114 3.58 -37.95 -16.96
CA GLU A 114 2.39 -38.73 -16.65
C GLU A 114 2.64 -40.17 -17.12
N GLU A 115 3.10 -41.04 -16.20
CA GLU A 115 2.92 -42.47 -16.40
C GLU A 115 1.42 -42.75 -16.33
N VAL A 116 0.79 -42.75 -17.50
CA VAL A 116 -0.61 -43.12 -17.73
C VAL A 116 -0.84 -44.54 -17.21
N SER A 117 -1.28 -44.66 -15.96
CA SER A 117 -1.86 -45.91 -15.47
C SER A 117 -3.29 -45.99 -15.96
N VAL A 118 -3.47 -46.75 -17.04
CA VAL A 118 -4.77 -47.05 -17.66
C VAL A 118 -5.65 -47.77 -16.63
N GLY A 119 -6.68 -47.08 -16.13
CA GLY A 119 -7.84 -47.73 -15.53
C GLY A 119 -8.50 -46.95 -14.41
N HIS A 120 -9.42 -46.04 -14.75
CA HIS A 120 -10.83 -46.03 -14.30
C HIS A 120 -11.47 -44.75 -14.85
N GLU A 121 -12.24 -44.93 -15.93
CA GLU A 121 -13.15 -43.91 -16.47
C GLU A 121 -14.33 -43.82 -15.50
N ASP A 122 -14.37 -42.86 -14.56
CA ASP A 122 -15.62 -42.38 -13.89
C ASP A 122 -15.37 -41.34 -12.77
N ASP A 123 -14.43 -40.39 -12.92
CA ASP A 123 -14.31 -39.26 -11.98
C ASP A 123 -14.05 -37.93 -12.72
N PHE A 124 -14.97 -37.61 -13.63
CA PHE A 124 -14.95 -36.42 -14.48
C PHE A 124 -15.62 -35.23 -13.80
N MET A 125 -15.16 -34.85 -12.61
CA MET A 125 -15.46 -33.55 -11.98
C MET A 125 -14.43 -33.26 -10.89
N ARG A 126 -13.41 -32.44 -11.20
CA ARG A 126 -12.88 -31.43 -10.27
C ARG A 126 -11.73 -30.64 -10.86
N ALA A 127 -11.61 -29.41 -10.35
CA ALA A 127 -10.60 -28.40 -10.65
C ALA A 127 -10.71 -27.82 -12.07
N VAL A 128 -11.73 -26.98 -12.26
CA VAL A 128 -11.46 -25.72 -12.97
C VAL A 128 -10.69 -24.88 -11.95
N ASP A 129 -9.38 -25.11 -11.87
CA ASP A 129 -8.45 -24.14 -11.28
C ASP A 129 -8.45 -22.97 -12.27
N GLY A 130 -9.39 -22.06 -12.05
CA GLY A 130 -9.38 -20.76 -12.69
C GLY A 130 -8.18 -20.01 -12.12
N GLU A 131 -7.03 -20.18 -12.76
CA GLU A 131 -5.90 -19.27 -12.70
C GLU A 131 -6.45 -17.86 -12.88
N SER A 132 -6.57 -17.12 -11.77
CA SER A 132 -6.98 -15.73 -11.77
C SER A 132 -5.78 -14.89 -12.18
N GLU A 133 -5.54 -14.84 -13.49
CA GLU A 133 -4.43 -14.14 -14.17
C GLU A 133 -4.39 -12.61 -14.02
N ASP A 134 -5.15 -11.99 -13.11
CA ASP A 134 -5.08 -10.54 -12.91
C ASP A 134 -5.12 -10.23 -11.41
N SER A 135 -3.97 -10.37 -10.75
CA SER A 135 -3.77 -10.02 -9.35
C SER A 135 -3.61 -8.49 -9.20
N ASP A 136 -4.61 -7.75 -9.69
CA ASP A 136 -4.85 -6.31 -9.48
C ASP A 136 -5.22 -6.06 -8.00
N TYR A 137 -4.33 -6.48 -7.10
CA TYR A 137 -4.46 -6.25 -5.68
C TYR A 137 -3.88 -4.88 -5.34
N GLY A 138 -4.67 -4.12 -4.60
CA GLY A 138 -4.24 -2.91 -3.95
C GLY A 138 -2.97 -3.05 -3.14
N HIS A 139 -2.11 -2.04 -3.25
CA HIS A 139 -0.84 -2.04 -2.56
C HIS A 139 -0.50 -0.67 -1.99
N TYR A 140 -0.04 -0.67 -0.75
CA TYR A 140 0.49 0.53 -0.12
C TYR A 140 2.00 0.64 -0.34
N SER A 141 2.46 1.81 -0.77
CA SER A 141 3.90 2.11 -0.87
C SER A 141 4.22 3.54 -0.48
N LEU A 142 5.50 3.87 -0.37
CA LEU A 142 5.96 5.19 0.04
C LEU A 142 6.69 5.92 -1.09
N VAL A 143 6.13 7.02 -1.57
CA VAL A 143 6.80 7.94 -2.51
C VAL A 143 7.78 8.81 -1.73
N ILE A 144 9.07 8.65 -2.01
CA ILE A 144 10.16 9.36 -1.30
C ILE A 144 10.79 10.49 -2.11
N ARG A 145 10.59 10.48 -3.44
CA ARG A 145 11.09 11.52 -4.35
C ARG A 145 10.20 11.60 -5.58
N ALA A 146 10.05 12.81 -6.11
CA ALA A 146 9.46 13.04 -7.42
C ALA A 146 10.39 13.95 -8.26
N ASP A 147 10.81 13.51 -9.44
CA ASP A 147 11.66 14.32 -10.31
C ASP A 147 10.82 14.99 -11.40
N ARG A 148 10.58 16.29 -11.24
CA ARG A 148 9.81 17.09 -12.20
C ARG A 148 10.46 17.17 -13.58
N ARG A 149 11.79 17.02 -13.67
CA ARG A 149 12.49 17.19 -14.95
C ARG A 149 12.44 15.91 -15.76
N SER A 150 12.64 14.77 -15.12
CA SER A 150 12.54 13.47 -15.80
C SER A 150 11.12 12.90 -15.80
N HIS A 151 10.17 13.46 -15.05
CA HIS A 151 8.80 12.94 -14.89
C HIS A 151 8.78 11.52 -14.29
N HIS A 152 9.56 11.31 -13.22
CA HIS A 152 9.62 10.02 -12.53
C HIS A 152 9.39 10.15 -11.03
N LEU A 153 8.76 9.15 -10.44
CA LEU A 153 8.66 8.95 -8.99
C LEU A 153 9.69 7.90 -8.55
N VAL A 154 10.14 8.03 -7.30
CA VAL A 154 10.92 7.00 -6.61
C VAL A 154 10.09 6.49 -5.44
N ILE A 155 9.82 5.20 -5.45
CA ILE A 155 8.94 4.52 -4.51
C ILE A 155 9.76 3.54 -3.66
N MET A 156 9.58 3.59 -2.34
CA MET A 156 9.96 2.51 -1.42
C MET A 156 8.75 1.61 -1.25
N ASP A 157 8.89 0.40 -1.76
CA ASP A 157 7.83 -0.59 -1.83
C ASP A 157 8.13 -1.67 -0.77
N PRO A 158 7.23 -1.94 0.19
CA PRO A 158 7.48 -2.93 1.24
C PRO A 158 7.41 -4.38 0.77
N TYR A 159 7.05 -4.64 -0.49
CA TYR A 159 6.92 -5.98 -1.04
C TYR A 159 8.26 -6.74 -1.04
N LYS A 160 8.22 -8.05 -0.81
CA LYS A 160 9.40 -8.92 -0.59
C LYS A 160 10.46 -8.83 -1.70
N ASP A 161 10.04 -8.64 -2.94
CA ASP A 161 10.97 -8.56 -4.08
C ASP A 161 11.54 -7.15 -4.29
N TYR A 162 10.93 -6.15 -3.66
CA TYR A 162 11.25 -4.74 -3.87
C TYR A 162 11.76 -4.00 -2.62
N PHE A 163 11.57 -4.52 -1.41
CA PHE A 163 11.88 -3.78 -0.16
C PHE A 163 13.34 -3.34 -0.05
N SER A 164 14.26 -4.11 -0.65
CA SER A 164 15.70 -3.84 -0.61
C SER A 164 16.14 -2.73 -1.58
N GLN A 165 15.29 -2.36 -2.55
CA GLN A 165 15.62 -1.38 -3.59
C GLN A 165 14.50 -0.36 -3.80
N ALA A 166 14.82 0.80 -4.38
CA ALA A 166 13.77 1.75 -4.75
C ALA A 166 13.27 1.41 -6.15
N ARG A 167 11.95 1.48 -6.35
CA ARG A 167 11.34 1.38 -7.67
C ARG A 167 11.26 2.77 -8.29
N VAL A 168 11.34 2.84 -9.61
CA VAL A 168 11.26 4.09 -10.37
C VAL A 168 10.16 3.95 -11.40
N PHE A 169 9.17 4.82 -11.32
CA PHE A 169 8.01 4.83 -12.21
C PHE A 169 7.93 6.16 -12.95
N SER A 170 7.49 6.13 -14.20
CA SER A 170 7.10 7.39 -14.86
C SER A 170 5.82 7.95 -14.22
N PHE A 171 5.59 9.26 -14.32
CA PHE A 171 4.35 9.86 -13.82
C PHE A 171 3.11 9.24 -14.48
N ASP A 172 3.16 9.02 -15.78
CA ASP A 172 2.02 8.51 -16.56
C ASP A 172 1.70 7.05 -16.19
N GLU A 173 2.72 6.22 -16.01
CA GLU A 173 2.58 4.82 -15.60
C GLU A 173 1.99 4.70 -14.19
N PHE A 174 2.50 5.49 -13.25
CA PHE A 174 1.96 5.52 -11.88
C PHE A 174 0.52 6.03 -11.85
N ASP A 175 0.22 7.13 -12.55
CA ASP A 175 -1.11 7.75 -12.57
C ASP A 175 -2.19 6.81 -13.12
N GLN A 176 -1.86 5.98 -14.11
CA GLN A 176 -2.76 4.95 -14.65
C GLN A 176 -3.12 3.86 -13.64
N ARG A 177 -2.26 3.66 -12.63
CA ARG A 177 -2.38 2.61 -11.61
C ARG A 177 -2.74 3.16 -10.24
N TRP A 178 -2.90 4.47 -10.10
CA TRP A 178 -3.07 5.12 -8.81
C TRP A 178 -4.52 5.04 -8.31
N TYR A 179 -5.00 3.82 -8.12
CA TYR A 179 -6.28 3.54 -7.51
C TYR A 179 -6.28 2.17 -6.84
N ASP A 180 -7.31 1.91 -6.04
CA ASP A 180 -7.63 0.59 -5.52
C ASP A 180 -9.12 0.39 -5.27
N TYR A 181 -9.53 -0.87 -5.09
CA TYR A 181 -10.88 -1.26 -4.69
C TYR A 181 -10.86 -1.96 -3.34
N ASN A 182 -11.41 -1.28 -2.33
CA ASN A 182 -11.49 -1.78 -0.96
C ASN A 182 -12.89 -2.29 -0.64
N GLU A 183 -13.00 -3.47 -0.02
CA GLU A 183 -14.25 -3.96 0.54
C GLU A 183 -14.46 -3.42 1.97
N VAL A 184 -15.59 -2.73 2.18
CA VAL A 184 -16.01 -2.23 3.49
C VAL A 184 -17.37 -2.77 3.88
N PRO A 185 -17.61 -3.08 5.17
CA PRO A 185 -18.96 -3.38 5.62
C PRO A 185 -19.82 -2.12 5.58
N ASP A 186 -20.98 -2.19 4.94
CA ASP A 186 -22.00 -1.15 5.01
C ASP A 186 -22.42 -0.94 6.47
N PRO A 187 -22.46 0.31 6.97
CA PRO A 187 -22.73 0.57 8.38
C PRO A 187 -24.17 0.24 8.81
N VAL A 188 -25.11 0.08 7.85
CA VAL A 188 -26.52 -0.21 8.11
C VAL A 188 -26.81 -1.69 7.93
N SER A 189 -26.42 -2.30 6.81
CA SER A 189 -26.71 -3.70 6.50
C SER A 189 -25.64 -4.67 7.00
N GLY A 190 -24.39 -4.21 7.17
CA GLY A 190 -23.22 -5.05 7.44
C GLY A 190 -22.73 -5.84 6.22
N GLU A 191 -23.35 -5.68 5.05
CA GLU A 191 -22.92 -6.33 3.81
C GLU A 191 -21.67 -5.66 3.25
N ALA A 192 -20.81 -6.43 2.56
CA ALA A 192 -19.64 -5.87 1.90
C ALA A 192 -20.06 -4.95 0.74
N VAL A 193 -19.48 -3.75 0.72
CA VAL A 193 -19.59 -2.75 -0.34
C VAL A 193 -18.19 -2.46 -0.85
N VAL A 194 -18.03 -2.45 -2.17
CA VAL A 194 -16.77 -2.08 -2.81
C VAL A 194 -16.70 -0.57 -2.92
N LEU A 195 -15.66 0.04 -2.35
CA LEU A 195 -15.31 1.44 -2.52
C LEU A 195 -14.05 1.54 -3.36
N LYS A 196 -14.02 2.53 -4.26
CA LYS A 196 -12.82 2.83 -5.04
C LYS A 196 -12.06 3.98 -4.38
N ASP A 197 -10.83 3.71 -3.98
CA ASP A 197 -9.88 4.73 -3.58
C ASP A 197 -9.15 5.24 -4.82
N ASP A 198 -9.40 6.50 -5.20
CA ASP A 198 -8.92 7.10 -6.44
C ASP A 198 -7.88 8.17 -6.11
N HIS A 199 -6.63 7.94 -6.53
CA HIS A 199 -5.48 8.80 -6.25
C HIS A 199 -5.31 9.15 -4.77
N LEU A 200 -5.41 8.12 -3.92
CA LEU A 200 -5.23 8.27 -2.49
C LEU A 200 -3.77 8.58 -2.14
N MET A 201 -3.57 9.65 -1.38
CA MET A 201 -2.30 10.01 -0.78
C MET A 201 -2.49 10.26 0.71
N PHE A 202 -1.51 9.88 1.53
CA PHE A 202 -1.44 10.28 2.92
C PHE A 202 -0.02 10.58 3.39
N VAL A 203 0.08 11.30 4.50
CA VAL A 203 1.34 11.66 5.17
C VAL A 203 1.17 11.64 6.68
N VAL A 204 2.27 11.35 7.37
CA VAL A 204 2.37 11.47 8.83
C VAL A 204 3.40 12.54 9.15
N VAL A 205 3.00 13.56 9.93
CA VAL A 205 3.85 14.72 10.24
C VAL A 205 3.69 15.15 11.71
N PRO A 206 4.64 15.88 12.30
CA PRO A 206 4.44 16.50 13.60
C PRO A 206 3.22 17.43 13.62
N ARG A 207 2.47 17.49 14.72
CA ARG A 207 1.28 18.38 14.86
C ARG A 207 1.53 19.87 14.60
N SER A 208 2.79 20.32 14.70
CA SER A 208 3.19 21.70 14.37
C SER A 208 3.23 21.98 12.87
N VAL A 209 3.25 20.94 12.04
CA VAL A 209 3.20 21.04 10.58
C VAL A 209 1.74 21.11 10.15
N SER A 210 1.45 22.02 9.21
CA SER A 210 0.12 22.14 8.60
C SER A 210 0.25 22.37 7.11
N TYR A 211 -0.74 21.89 6.36
CA TYR A 211 -0.81 22.10 4.91
C TYR A 211 -1.75 23.27 4.60
N PRO A 212 -1.42 24.13 3.62
CA PRO A 212 -2.32 25.18 3.17
C PRO A 212 -3.66 24.61 2.69
N ARG A 213 -4.79 25.24 3.04
CA ARG A 213 -6.14 24.80 2.63
C ARG A 213 -6.27 24.49 1.14
N ARG A 214 -5.59 25.26 0.28
CA ARG A 214 -5.56 25.07 -1.18
C ARG A 214 -5.01 23.72 -1.65
N MET A 215 -4.34 22.95 -0.79
CA MET A 215 -3.88 21.60 -1.12
C MET A 215 -4.97 20.55 -0.92
N GLY A 216 -6.06 20.87 -0.21
CA GLY A 216 -7.15 19.93 0.04
C GLY A 216 -6.81 18.78 1.00
N MET A 217 -5.64 18.80 1.64
CA MET A 217 -5.26 17.80 2.64
C MET A 217 -6.20 17.86 3.85
N GLN A 218 -6.75 16.72 4.25
CA GLN A 218 -7.62 16.58 5.40
C GLN A 218 -6.85 15.94 6.54
N ALA A 219 -6.85 16.56 7.72
CA ALA A 219 -6.36 15.90 8.93
C ALA A 219 -7.47 15.00 9.47
N TYR A 220 -7.16 13.77 9.86
CA TYR A 220 -8.10 12.99 10.67
C TYR A 220 -8.31 13.72 12.00
N ALA A 221 -9.55 14.14 12.26
CA ALA A 221 -9.98 14.71 13.52
C ALA A 221 -10.48 13.58 14.42
N TRP A 222 -9.94 13.52 15.64
CA TRP A 222 -10.33 12.59 16.69
C TRP A 222 -10.93 13.37 17.85
#